data_AF-A0A925JHC2-F1
#
_entry.id   AF-A0A925JHC2-F1
#
_cell.length_a   1.000
_cell.length_b   1.000
_cell.length_c   1.000
_cell.angle_alpha   90.00
_cell.angle_beta   90.00
_cell.angle_gamma   90.00
#
_symmetry.space_group_name_H-M   'P 1'
#
loop_
_entity.id
_entity.type
_entity.pdbx_description
1 polymer ?
#
loop_
_entity_poly.entity_id
_entity_poly.type
_entity_poly.pdbx_seq_one_letter_code
_entity_poly.pdbx_strand_id
1 'polypeptide(L)'
;MSIKLTTKQYELLSNAVQNRIKELNDLLNPLLIELDEHKNFLSEYNKIKLTAPELSYKSETFETLSWSKRIIHVLEDKEKAMTANEIVADIVNRIPGLAEGSSTRSSVASLLSRRTGKLFKKINGRFGLIEWTAKKFG
;
A
#
# COMPACT_ATOMS: atom_id res chain seq x y z
N MET A 1 58.21 -24.16 -20.76
CA MET A 1 58.59 -24.56 -19.39
C MET A 1 57.33 -24.69 -18.57
N SER A 2 57.09 -25.85 -17.94
CA SER A 2 55.99 -26.04 -16.98
C SER A 2 56.53 -25.74 -15.58
N ILE A 3 55.95 -24.76 -14.91
CA ILE A 3 56.29 -24.44 -13.52
C ILE A 3 55.63 -25.50 -12.64
N LYS A 4 56.42 -26.46 -12.13
CA LYS A 4 55.93 -27.42 -11.15
C LYS A 4 55.94 -26.76 -9.77
N LEU A 5 54.75 -26.51 -9.24
CA LEU A 5 54.58 -26.05 -7.87
C LEU A 5 55.03 -27.14 -6.88
N THR A 6 55.67 -26.72 -5.80
CA THR A 6 55.98 -27.60 -4.67
C THR A 6 54.70 -27.98 -3.91
N THR A 7 54.71 -29.10 -3.18
CA THR A 7 53.54 -29.58 -2.40
C THR A 7 52.99 -28.50 -1.46
N LYS A 8 53.87 -27.75 -0.80
CA LYS A 8 53.50 -26.65 0.10
C LYS A 8 52.87 -25.46 -0.63
N GLN A 9 53.33 -25.16 -1.86
CA GLN A 9 52.70 -24.13 -2.69
C GLN A 9 51.32 -24.58 -3.19
N TYR A 10 51.15 -25.86 -3.50
CA TYR A 10 49.84 -26.44 -3.84
C TYR A 10 48.85 -26.34 -2.68
N GLU A 11 49.28 -26.68 -1.46
CA GLU A 11 48.44 -26.57 -0.25
C GLU A 11 48.02 -25.13 0.02
N LEU A 12 48.96 -24.17 -0.06
CA LEU A 12 48.65 -22.75 0.11
C LEU A 12 47.66 -22.24 -0.94
N LEU A 13 47.82 -22.65 -2.20
CA LEU A 13 46.93 -22.24 -3.28
C LEU A 13 45.54 -22.88 -3.14
N SER A 14 45.49 -24.16 -2.75
CA SER A 14 44.23 -24.86 -2.45
C SER A 14 43.48 -24.20 -1.30
N ASN A 15 44.18 -23.85 -0.23
CA ASN A 15 43.59 -23.15 0.92
C ASN A 15 43.11 -21.74 0.54
N ALA A 16 43.86 -21.02 -0.28
CA ALA A 16 43.45 -19.70 -0.77
C ALA A 16 42.19 -19.79 -1.65
N VAL A 17 42.09 -20.79 -2.52
CA VAL A 17 40.91 -21.03 -3.35
C VAL A 17 39.70 -21.42 -2.48
N GLN A 18 39.88 -22.32 -1.50
CA GLN A 18 38.81 -22.71 -0.59
C GLN A 18 38.30 -21.53 0.25
N ASN A 19 39.20 -20.69 0.77
CA ASN A 19 38.84 -19.47 1.49
C ASN A 19 38.07 -18.52 0.59
N ARG A 20 38.49 -18.36 -0.67
CA ARG A 20 37.80 -17.49 -1.62
C ARG A 20 36.41 -17.98 -1.99
N ILE A 21 36.24 -19.30 -2.14
CA ILE A 21 34.93 -19.93 -2.35
C ILE A 21 34.03 -19.68 -1.13
N LYS A 22 34.58 -19.80 0.08
CA LYS A 22 33.84 -19.53 1.32
C LYS A 22 33.39 -18.07 1.42
N GLU A 23 34.29 -17.12 1.18
CA GLU A 23 33.95 -15.69 1.15
C GLU A 23 32.85 -15.37 0.14
N LEU A 24 32.92 -15.96 -1.06
CA LEU A 24 31.89 -15.77 -2.08
C LEU A 24 30.55 -16.34 -1.64
N ASN A 25 30.53 -17.52 -1.00
CA ASN A 25 29.29 -18.09 -0.46
C ASN A 25 28.72 -17.25 0.68
N ASP A 26 29.57 -16.71 1.56
CA ASP A 26 29.16 -15.85 2.66
C ASP A 26 28.57 -14.52 2.16
N LEU A 27 28.98 -14.05 0.98
CA LEU A 27 28.40 -12.88 0.30
C LEU A 27 27.13 -13.20 -0.50
N LEU A 28 27.07 -14.37 -1.14
CA LEU A 28 25.93 -14.77 -1.98
C LEU A 28 24.72 -15.24 -1.17
N ASN A 29 24.95 -15.95 -0.06
CA ASN A 29 23.87 -16.52 0.74
C ASN A 29 22.89 -15.46 1.27
N PRO A 30 23.33 -14.32 1.84
CA PRO A 30 22.42 -13.26 2.27
C PRO A 30 21.59 -12.69 1.11
N LEU A 31 22.19 -12.51 -0.06
CA LEU A 31 21.48 -11.99 -1.25
C LEU A 31 20.42 -12.97 -1.76
N LEU A 32 20.69 -14.28 -1.70
CA LEU A 32 19.71 -15.31 -2.07
C LEU A 32 18.54 -15.38 -1.08
N ILE A 33 18.82 -15.19 0.22
CA ILE A 33 17.78 -15.11 1.27
C ILE A 33 16.90 -13.88 1.04
N GLU A 34 17.50 -12.70 0.85
CA GLU A 34 16.77 -11.45 0.58
C GLU A 34 15.89 -11.57 -0.69
N LEU A 35 16.40 -12.24 -1.72
CA LEU A 35 15.65 -12.45 -2.95
C LEU A 35 14.47 -13.41 -2.78
N ASP A 36 14.59 -14.43 -1.93
CA ASP A 36 13.47 -15.32 -1.59
C ASP A 36 12.44 -14.60 -0.70
N GLU A 37 12.89 -13.77 0.25
CA GLU A 37 12.01 -12.90 1.05
C GLU A 37 11.24 -11.91 0.16
N HIS A 38 11.90 -11.26 -0.80
CA HIS A 38 11.25 -10.39 -1.78
C HIS A 38 10.25 -11.14 -2.67
N LYS A 39 10.57 -12.37 -3.08
CA LYS A 39 9.66 -13.21 -3.87
C LYS A 39 8.43 -13.63 -3.06
N ASN A 40 8.62 -13.99 -1.79
CA ASN A 40 7.53 -14.32 -0.87
C ASN A 40 6.65 -13.10 -0.61
N PHE A 41 7.27 -11.94 -0.36
CA PHE A 41 6.57 -10.67 -0.23
C PHE A 41 5.76 -10.34 -1.50
N LEU A 42 6.33 -10.46 -2.69
CA LEU A 42 5.61 -10.20 -3.94
C LEU A 42 4.47 -11.21 -4.17
N SER A 43 4.64 -12.47 -3.78
CA SER A 43 3.60 -13.50 -3.85
C SER A 43 2.45 -13.19 -2.90
N GLU A 44 2.75 -12.81 -1.65
CA GLU A 44 1.75 -12.39 -0.65
C GLU A 44 1.07 -11.08 -1.06
N TYR A 45 1.84 -10.09 -1.49
CA TYR A 45 1.33 -8.82 -1.99
C TYR A 45 0.42 -9.02 -3.20
N ASN A 46 0.80 -9.89 -4.15
CA ASN A 46 -0.06 -10.22 -5.29
C ASN A 46 -1.30 -11.01 -4.87
N LYS A 47 -1.20 -11.92 -3.90
CA LYS A 47 -2.40 -12.57 -3.33
C LYS A 47 -3.32 -11.54 -2.69
N ILE A 48 -2.80 -10.62 -1.89
CA ILE A 48 -3.56 -9.54 -1.26
C ILE A 48 -4.14 -8.60 -2.31
N LYS A 49 -3.40 -8.24 -3.35
CA LYS A 49 -3.85 -7.36 -4.44
C LYS A 49 -4.85 -8.03 -5.39
N LEU A 50 -4.74 -9.34 -5.61
CA LEU A 50 -5.71 -10.13 -6.37
C LEU A 50 -6.94 -10.52 -5.53
N THR A 51 -6.84 -10.47 -4.19
CA THR A 51 -7.99 -10.66 -3.27
C THR A 51 -8.62 -9.34 -2.79
N ALA A 52 -7.94 -8.21 -2.96
CA ALA A 52 -8.45 -6.87 -2.69
C ALA A 52 -8.17 -5.99 -3.93
N PRO A 53 -9.11 -5.89 -4.88
CA PRO A 53 -10.45 -5.34 -4.64
C PRO A 53 -11.59 -5.94 -5.51
N GLU A 54 -11.51 -7.19 -5.99
CA GLU A 54 -12.58 -7.76 -6.82
C GLU A 54 -13.56 -8.67 -6.05
N LEU A 55 -13.25 -9.06 -4.80
CA LEU A 55 -14.03 -10.04 -4.04
C LEU A 55 -14.73 -9.52 -2.76
N SER A 56 -14.58 -8.25 -2.37
CA SER A 56 -15.33 -7.68 -1.22
C SER A 56 -16.44 -6.69 -1.59
N TYR A 57 -16.66 -6.42 -2.90
CA TYR A 57 -17.75 -5.56 -3.36
C TYR A 57 -19.13 -6.24 -3.41
N LYS A 58 -19.24 -7.52 -3.07
CA LYS A 58 -20.53 -8.22 -3.04
C LYS A 58 -21.09 -8.23 -1.60
N SER A 59 -21.91 -7.23 -1.29
CA SER A 59 -22.99 -7.20 -0.27
C SER A 59 -22.90 -6.21 0.90
N GLU A 60 -21.96 -5.26 0.95
CA GLU A 60 -22.11 -4.14 1.89
C GLU A 60 -23.10 -3.11 1.31
N THR A 61 -24.28 -2.97 1.92
CA THR A 61 -25.16 -1.83 1.62
C THR A 61 -24.49 -0.53 2.10
N PHE A 62 -24.79 0.61 1.48
CA PHE A 62 -24.17 1.89 1.83
C PHE A 62 -24.25 2.20 3.35
N GLU A 63 -25.30 1.73 3.99
CA GLU A 63 -25.56 1.83 5.43
C GLU A 63 -24.59 0.99 6.29
N THR A 64 -24.03 -0.11 5.81
CA THR A 64 -23.09 -0.94 6.58
C THR A 64 -21.63 -0.55 6.36
N LEU A 65 -21.36 0.32 5.39
CA LEU A 65 -20.02 0.86 5.15
C LEU A 65 -19.51 1.65 6.36
N SER A 66 -18.20 1.56 6.60
CA SER A 66 -17.52 2.46 7.54
C SER A 66 -17.61 3.92 7.06
N TRP A 67 -17.52 4.89 7.96
CA TRP A 67 -17.59 6.32 7.60
C TRP A 67 -16.57 6.72 6.52
N SER A 68 -15.35 6.20 6.56
CA SER A 68 -14.35 6.46 5.52
C SER A 68 -14.79 5.91 4.16
N LYS A 69 -15.32 4.67 4.12
CA LYS A 69 -15.85 4.05 2.89
C LYS A 69 -17.05 4.84 2.35
N ARG A 70 -17.97 5.29 3.22
CA ARG A 70 -19.11 6.15 2.82
C ARG A 70 -18.65 7.45 2.17
N ILE A 71 -17.67 8.13 2.76
CA ILE A 71 -17.10 9.37 2.20
C ILE A 71 -16.45 9.10 0.84
N ILE A 72 -15.69 8.00 0.71
CA ILE A 72 -15.06 7.60 -0.56
C ILE A 72 -16.14 7.35 -1.62
N HIS A 73 -17.14 6.52 -1.33
CA HIS A 73 -18.25 6.26 -2.24
C HIS A 73 -18.98 7.53 -2.70
N VAL A 74 -19.24 8.47 -1.78
CA VAL A 74 -19.85 9.76 -2.14
C VAL A 74 -18.96 10.55 -3.10
N LEU A 75 -17.66 10.59 -2.87
CA LEU A 75 -16.72 11.29 -3.74
C LEU A 75 -16.59 10.60 -5.11
N GLU A 76 -16.50 9.27 -5.14
CA GLU A 76 -16.44 8.47 -6.37
C GLU A 76 -17.70 8.65 -7.22
N ASP A 77 -18.88 8.50 -6.64
CA ASP A 77 -20.15 8.63 -7.36
C ASP A 77 -20.38 10.03 -7.95
N LYS A 78 -19.83 11.06 -7.30
CA LYS A 78 -19.97 12.45 -7.76
C LYS A 78 -18.81 12.91 -8.64
N GLU A 79 -17.73 12.13 -8.69
CA GLU A 79 -16.49 12.40 -9.45
C GLU A 79 -15.94 13.83 -9.26
N LYS A 80 -16.12 14.42 -8.08
CA LYS A 80 -15.67 15.80 -7.79
C LYS A 80 -15.28 16.00 -6.35
N ALA A 81 -14.39 16.96 -6.11
CA ALA A 81 -14.07 17.40 -4.75
C ALA A 81 -15.28 18.11 -4.13
N MET A 82 -15.60 17.81 -2.86
CA MET A 82 -16.79 18.29 -2.14
C MET A 82 -16.45 18.90 -0.79
N THR A 83 -17.24 19.85 -0.30
CA THR A 83 -17.09 20.35 1.08
C THR A 83 -17.56 19.29 2.08
N ALA A 84 -17.11 19.40 3.34
CA ALA A 84 -17.57 18.49 4.39
C ALA A 84 -19.11 18.48 4.54
N ASN A 85 -19.76 19.63 4.37
CA ASN A 85 -21.22 19.75 4.45
C ASN A 85 -21.92 19.06 3.28
N GLU A 86 -21.41 19.23 2.05
CA GLU A 86 -21.93 18.54 0.86
C GLU A 86 -21.82 17.02 1.01
N ILE A 87 -20.70 16.53 1.56
CA ILE A 87 -20.48 15.11 1.83
C ILE A 87 -21.48 14.60 2.89
N VAL A 88 -21.68 15.33 3.99
CA VAL A 88 -22.65 14.96 5.03
C VAL A 88 -24.06 14.89 4.47
N ALA A 89 -24.48 15.89 3.70
CA ALA A 89 -25.81 15.93 3.10
C ALA A 89 -26.04 14.74 2.17
N ASP A 90 -25.05 14.37 1.34
CA ASP A 90 -25.17 13.22 0.44
C ASP A 90 -25.26 11.89 1.23
N ILE A 91 -24.49 11.74 2.31
CA ILE A 91 -24.57 10.55 3.18
C ILE A 91 -25.95 10.45 3.86
N VAL A 92 -26.48 11.56 4.38
CA VAL A 92 -27.79 11.59 5.05
C VAL A 92 -28.93 11.30 4.07
N ASN A 93 -28.87 11.84 2.86
CA ASN A 93 -29.85 11.54 1.82
C ASN A 93 -29.90 10.05 1.43
N ARG A 94 -28.77 9.34 1.58
CA ARG A 94 -28.65 7.90 1.27
C ARG A 94 -28.99 6.98 2.42
N ILE A 95 -29.09 7.49 3.65
CA ILE A 95 -29.37 6.70 4.86
C ILE A 95 -30.62 7.28 5.53
N PRO A 96 -31.81 6.76 5.19
CA PRO A 96 -33.05 7.21 5.81
C PRO A 96 -32.98 7.10 7.34
N GLY A 97 -33.28 8.19 8.04
CA GLY A 97 -33.24 8.22 9.52
C GLY A 97 -31.88 8.56 10.13
N LEU A 98 -30.82 8.72 9.33
CA LEU A 98 -29.58 9.32 9.81
C LEU A 98 -29.81 10.82 9.99
N ALA A 99 -29.85 11.30 11.23
CA ALA A 99 -30.00 12.73 11.46
C ALA A 99 -28.77 13.51 10.94
N GLU A 100 -29.00 14.69 10.35
CA GLU A 100 -27.97 15.73 10.16
C GLU A 100 -27.51 16.35 11.51
N GLY A 101 -27.50 15.56 12.58
CA GLY A 101 -27.07 15.99 13.90
C GLY A 101 -25.59 16.36 13.93
N SER A 102 -25.23 17.08 15.00
CA SER A 102 -23.84 17.47 15.29
C SER A 102 -22.88 16.27 15.28
N SER A 103 -23.35 15.07 15.61
CA SER A 103 -22.55 13.83 15.65
C SER A 103 -22.09 13.36 14.26
N THR A 104 -22.97 13.37 13.25
CA THR A 104 -22.64 13.01 11.86
C THR A 104 -21.66 14.01 11.27
N ARG A 105 -21.94 15.31 11.43
CA ARG A 105 -21.07 16.39 10.95
C ARG A 105 -19.69 16.34 11.60
N SER A 106 -19.62 16.13 12.91
CA SER A 106 -18.35 16.03 13.64
C SER A 106 -17.56 14.79 13.26
N SER A 107 -18.22 13.64 13.06
CA SER A 107 -17.59 12.40 12.62
C SER A 107 -16.95 12.54 11.25
N VAL A 108 -17.70 13.10 10.28
CA VAL A 108 -17.20 13.32 8.92
C VAL A 108 -16.07 14.35 8.92
N ALA A 109 -16.23 15.49 9.60
CA ALA A 109 -15.20 16.52 9.67
C ALA A 109 -13.91 16.01 10.33
N SER A 110 -14.02 15.25 11.42
CA SER A 110 -12.88 14.64 12.12
C SER A 110 -12.14 13.65 11.23
N LEU A 111 -12.86 12.79 10.49
CA LEU A 111 -12.27 11.83 9.58
C LEU A 111 -11.57 12.50 8.39
N LEU A 112 -12.21 13.48 7.77
CA LEU A 112 -11.62 14.27 6.69
C LEU A 112 -10.33 14.94 7.16
N SER A 113 -10.31 15.53 8.35
CA SER A 113 -9.11 16.15 8.92
C SER A 113 -8.00 15.12 9.20
N ARG A 114 -8.31 14.01 9.88
CA ARG A 114 -7.32 12.99 10.30
C ARG A 114 -6.74 12.19 9.13
N ARG A 115 -7.48 12.09 8.02
CA ARG A 115 -7.09 11.31 6.84
C ARG A 115 -6.72 12.19 5.64
N THR A 116 -6.67 13.52 5.81
CA THR A 116 -6.08 14.41 4.82
C THR A 116 -4.59 14.06 4.64
N GLY A 117 -4.13 13.99 3.39
CA GLY A 117 -2.77 13.56 3.03
C GLY A 117 -2.55 12.04 3.03
N LYS A 118 -3.56 11.25 3.41
CA LYS A 118 -3.52 9.77 3.38
C LYS A 118 -4.57 9.18 2.44
N LEU A 119 -5.83 9.59 2.63
CA LEU A 119 -6.97 9.15 1.80
C LEU A 119 -7.57 10.32 1.02
N PHE A 120 -7.59 11.49 1.64
CA PHE A 120 -8.22 12.68 1.08
C PHE A 120 -7.19 13.77 0.81
N LYS A 121 -7.46 14.60 -0.18
CA LYS A 121 -6.73 15.84 -0.43
C LYS A 121 -7.68 17.01 -0.28
N LYS A 122 -7.27 18.02 0.50
CA LYS A 122 -8.02 19.26 0.67
C LYS A 122 -7.48 20.32 -0.30
N ILE A 123 -8.35 20.87 -1.14
CA ILE A 123 -8.05 21.96 -2.09
C ILE A 123 -9.16 23.00 -1.96
N ASN A 124 -8.82 24.25 -1.64
CA ASN A 124 -9.78 25.36 -1.52
C ASN A 124 -11.00 25.04 -0.62
N GLY A 125 -10.77 24.39 0.52
CA GLY A 125 -11.84 24.02 1.45
C GLY A 125 -12.67 22.79 1.04
N ARG A 126 -12.40 22.19 -0.11
CA ARG A 126 -13.07 20.98 -0.63
C ARG A 126 -12.15 19.77 -0.49
N PHE A 127 -12.72 18.59 -0.30
CA PHE A 127 -12.04 17.32 -0.15
C PHE A 127 -12.30 16.44 -1.38
N GLY A 128 -11.24 15.89 -1.96
CA GLY A 128 -11.31 14.86 -3.00
C GLY A 128 -10.42 13.67 -2.62
N LEU A 129 -10.46 12.60 -3.41
CA LEU A 129 -9.57 11.46 -3.21
C LEU A 129 -8.13 11.83 -3.54
N ILE A 130 -7.18 11.30 -2.76
CA ILE A 130 -5.75 11.54 -2.99
C ILE A 130 -5.30 11.01 -4.37
N GLU A 131 -5.87 9.88 -4.80
CA GLU A 131 -5.58 9.20 -6.06
C GLU A 131 -5.96 10.01 -7.30
N TRP A 132 -6.98 10.88 -7.19
CA TRP A 132 -7.35 11.78 -8.29
C TRP A 132 -6.25 12.77 -8.67
N THR A 133 -5.30 13.01 -7.75
CA THR A 133 -4.16 13.87 -8.06
C THR A 133 -2.97 13.15 -8.67
N ALA A 134 -2.91 11.82 -8.60
CA ALA A 134 -1.92 11.03 -9.32
C ALA A 134 -2.27 10.90 -10.81
N LYS A 135 -3.57 10.83 -11.16
CA LYS A 135 -4.04 10.71 -12.55
C LYS A 135 -3.85 11.95 -13.45
N LYS A 136 -3.37 13.08 -12.93
CA LYS A 136 -3.11 14.31 -13.73
C LYS A 136 -1.63 14.60 -14.01
N PHE A 137 -0.71 13.75 -13.55
CA PHE A 137 0.74 13.93 -13.75
C PHE A 137 1.46 12.64 -14.17
N GLY A 138 0.74 11.70 -14.79
CA GLY A 138 1.31 10.52 -15.46
C GLY A 138 1.14 10.64 -16.96
#